data_AF-A0A946PX59-F1
#
_entry.id   AF-A0A946PX59-F1
#
_cell.length_a   1.000
_cell.length_b   1.000
_cell.length_c   1.000
_cell.angle_alpha   90.00
_cell.angle_beta   90.00
_cell.angle_gamma   90.00
#
_symmetry.space_group_name_H-M   'P 1'
#
loop_
_entity.id
_entity.type
_entity.pdbx_description
1 polymer ?
#
loop_
_entity_poly.entity_id
_entity_poly.type
_entity_poly.pdbx_seq_one_letter_code
_entity_poly.pdbx_strand_id
1 'polypeptide(L)'
;MKKRYRPFYILLIAMIALSGCAPAAPAQPYLSVETIAAATYAVIAAQTEAARPTATPIPPTPTATRPPGTATPTPTATFVLSTFTPTFTPTAPPVPTATTISSGSGTVVYSCDIVSASPENGYQAKPNEEFFWVWRVKNTGTSTWQEGEVKAAYYGGVDYSKKDEIVLDNTTPSGQVAEFRVKMITPKTLGRHTTTWSLRKGIHTFCNVQLQIYIVK
;
A
#
# COMPACT_ATOMS: atom_id res chain seq x y z
N MET A 1 3.52 -34.96 65.98
CA MET A 1 2.57 -33.86 65.74
C MET A 1 1.92 -34.03 64.37
N LYS A 2 0.70 -34.60 64.29
CA LYS A 2 -0.02 -34.81 63.02
C LYS A 2 -0.80 -33.54 62.68
N LYS A 3 -0.30 -32.74 61.75
CA LYS A 3 -0.91 -31.46 61.36
C LYS A 3 -2.26 -31.70 60.67
N ARG A 4 -3.32 -31.11 61.24
CA ARG A 4 -4.71 -31.21 60.76
C ARG A 4 -4.91 -30.30 59.55
N TYR A 5 -4.54 -30.77 58.36
CA TYR A 5 -4.76 -30.04 57.09
C TYR A 5 -6.12 -30.34 56.42
N ARG A 6 -6.88 -31.32 56.94
CA ARG A 6 -8.23 -31.70 56.45
C ARG A 6 -9.24 -30.54 56.37
N PRO A 7 -9.34 -29.60 57.33
CA PRO A 7 -10.34 -28.53 57.21
C PRO A 7 -10.00 -27.53 56.10
N PHE A 8 -8.71 -27.35 55.78
CA PHE A 8 -8.27 -26.40 54.76
C PHE A 8 -8.60 -26.89 53.34
N TYR A 9 -8.45 -28.19 53.07
CA TYR A 9 -8.83 -28.78 51.78
C TYR A 9 -10.34 -28.76 51.55
N ILE A 10 -11.15 -28.96 52.60
CA ILE A 10 -12.61 -28.89 52.50
C ILE A 10 -13.07 -27.47 52.16
N LEU A 11 -12.41 -26.45 52.74
CA LEU A 11 -12.72 -25.06 52.47
C LEU A 11 -12.33 -24.64 51.05
N LEU A 12 -11.21 -25.16 50.52
CA LEU A 12 -10.77 -24.89 49.15
C LEU A 12 -11.72 -25.48 48.09
N ILE A 13 -12.23 -26.70 48.33
CA ILE A 13 -13.17 -27.37 47.41
C ILE A 13 -14.55 -26.68 47.43
N ALA A 14 -15.00 -26.20 48.58
CA ALA A 14 -16.25 -25.44 48.69
C ALA A 14 -16.22 -24.12 47.89
N MET A 15 -15.08 -23.42 47.88
CA MET A 15 -14.93 -22.17 47.12
C MET A 15 -14.97 -22.39 45.59
N ILE A 16 -14.50 -23.54 45.10
CA ILE A 16 -14.54 -23.87 43.67
C ILE A 16 -15.96 -24.25 43.22
N ALA A 17 -16.77 -24.85 44.11
CA ALA A 17 -18.13 -25.26 43.78
C ALA A 17 -19.12 -24.08 43.65
N LEU A 18 -18.83 -22.92 44.29
CA LEU A 18 -19.73 -21.75 44.26
C LEU A 18 -19.55 -20.84 43.03
N SER A 19 -18.53 -21.03 42.19
CA SER A 19 -18.29 -20.18 41.01
C SER A 19 -19.02 -20.62 39.72
N GLY A 20 -19.81 -21.70 39.77
CA GLY A 20 -20.41 -22.33 38.59
C GLY A 20 -21.76 -21.79 38.11
N CYS A 21 -22.35 -20.77 38.75
CA CYS A 21 -23.68 -20.28 38.37
C CYS A 21 -23.59 -18.89 37.72
N ALA A 22 -23.39 -18.86 36.40
CA ALA A 22 -23.58 -17.65 35.59
C ALA A 22 -24.91 -17.74 34.82
N PRO A 23 -25.76 -16.69 34.83
CA PRO A 23 -27.01 -16.70 34.08
C PRO A 23 -26.75 -16.69 32.56
N ALA A 24 -27.53 -17.48 31.82
CA ALA A 24 -27.49 -17.51 30.36
C ALA A 24 -27.84 -16.12 29.79
N ALA A 25 -27.01 -15.63 28.86
CA ALA A 25 -27.21 -14.35 28.21
C ALA A 25 -28.52 -14.33 27.39
N PRO A 26 -29.30 -13.23 27.39
CA PRO A 26 -30.52 -13.13 26.61
C PRO A 26 -30.20 -13.11 25.11
N ALA A 27 -30.92 -13.92 24.33
CA ALA A 27 -30.82 -13.93 22.88
C ALA A 27 -31.20 -12.56 22.31
N GLN A 28 -30.28 -11.94 21.57
CA GLN A 28 -30.52 -10.67 20.89
C GLN A 28 -31.42 -10.90 19.65
N PRO A 29 -32.37 -9.99 19.34
CA PRO A 29 -33.17 -10.09 18.12
C PRO A 29 -32.28 -9.82 16.90
N TYR A 30 -32.08 -10.85 16.08
CA TYR A 30 -31.41 -10.72 14.79
C TYR A 30 -32.39 -10.06 13.81
N LEU A 31 -32.15 -8.80 13.45
CA LEU A 31 -32.78 -8.20 12.28
C LEU A 31 -32.04 -8.70 11.04
N SER A 32 -32.77 -9.22 10.06
CA SER A 32 -32.19 -9.71 8.81
C SER A 32 -31.54 -8.57 8.02
N VAL A 33 -30.34 -8.82 7.49
CA VAL A 33 -29.55 -7.87 6.70
C VAL A 33 -30.34 -7.30 5.51
N GLU A 34 -31.27 -8.09 4.96
CA GLU A 34 -32.16 -7.69 3.87
C GLU A 34 -33.03 -6.47 4.23
N THR A 35 -33.45 -6.34 5.49
CA THR A 35 -34.32 -5.24 5.94
C THR A 35 -33.56 -3.91 5.99
N ILE A 36 -32.27 -3.94 6.35
CA ILE A 36 -31.41 -2.75 6.39
C ILE A 36 -31.07 -2.30 4.96
N ALA A 37 -30.83 -3.25 4.06
CA ALA A 37 -30.55 -2.97 2.65
C ALA A 37 -31.75 -2.27 1.96
N ALA A 38 -32.98 -2.74 2.20
CA ALA A 38 -34.18 -2.16 1.60
C ALA A 38 -34.43 -0.70 2.03
N ALA A 39 -34.23 -0.38 3.32
CA ALA A 39 -34.41 0.99 3.82
C ALA A 39 -33.38 1.97 3.23
N THR A 40 -32.16 1.50 2.95
CA THR A 40 -31.07 2.35 2.44
C THR A 40 -31.29 2.70 0.95
N TYR A 41 -31.86 1.78 0.16
CA TYR A 41 -32.10 2.00 -1.27
C TYR A 41 -33.13 3.12 -1.54
N ALA A 42 -34.20 3.18 -0.73
CA ALA A 42 -35.24 4.20 -0.88
C ALA A 42 -34.70 5.63 -0.64
N VAL A 43 -33.74 5.81 0.27
CA VAL A 43 -33.15 7.12 0.58
C VAL A 43 -32.21 7.59 -0.53
N ILE A 44 -31.41 6.69 -1.11
CA ILE A 44 -30.47 7.02 -2.19
C ILE A 44 -31.22 7.36 -3.49
N ALA A 45 -32.30 6.63 -3.79
CA ALA A 45 -33.15 6.90 -4.95
C ALA A 45 -33.78 8.32 -4.87
N ALA A 46 -34.28 8.72 -3.70
CA ALA A 46 -34.89 10.04 -3.51
C ALA A 46 -33.87 11.20 -3.64
N GLN A 47 -32.60 11.01 -3.24
CA GLN A 47 -31.56 12.05 -3.41
C GLN A 47 -31.09 12.21 -4.86
N THR A 48 -31.17 11.15 -5.67
CA THR A 48 -30.69 11.17 -7.06
C THR A 48 -31.64 11.96 -7.98
N GLU A 49 -32.94 11.99 -7.68
CA GLU A 49 -33.92 12.72 -8.49
C GLU A 49 -33.84 14.25 -8.27
N ALA A 50 -33.36 14.70 -7.11
CA ALA A 50 -33.16 16.12 -6.79
C ALA A 50 -31.89 16.73 -7.41
N ALA A 51 -30.98 15.90 -7.95
CA ALA A 51 -29.72 16.34 -8.57
C ALA A 51 -29.77 16.38 -10.11
N ARG A 52 -30.95 16.24 -10.72
CA ARG A 52 -31.10 16.26 -12.18
C ARG A 52 -30.84 17.68 -12.72
N PRO A 53 -29.81 17.89 -13.57
CA PRO A 53 -29.51 19.21 -14.12
C PRO A 53 -30.61 19.67 -15.08
N THR A 54 -31.10 20.89 -14.88
CA THR A 54 -31.99 21.61 -15.79
C THR A 54 -31.26 21.92 -17.10
N ALA A 55 -31.90 21.64 -18.25
CA ALA A 55 -31.33 21.87 -19.56
C ALA A 55 -30.99 23.36 -19.80
N THR A 56 -29.72 23.65 -20.01
CA THR A 56 -29.21 24.99 -20.37
C THR A 56 -29.50 25.29 -21.85
N PRO A 57 -29.91 26.53 -22.22
CA PRO A 57 -30.18 26.89 -23.61
C PRO A 57 -28.90 26.94 -24.47
N ILE A 58 -29.05 26.52 -25.74
CA ILE A 58 -27.98 26.35 -26.74
C ILE A 58 -27.56 27.72 -27.32
N PRO A 59 -26.24 28.03 -27.42
CA PRO A 59 -25.74 29.24 -28.09
C PRO A 59 -25.83 29.17 -29.63
N PRO A 60 -25.94 30.32 -30.34
CA PRO A 60 -26.05 30.34 -31.80
C PRO A 60 -24.74 30.00 -32.52
N THR A 61 -24.88 29.27 -33.63
CA THR A 61 -23.83 28.75 -34.51
C THR A 61 -23.06 29.84 -35.27
N PRO A 62 -21.72 29.80 -35.35
CA PRO A 62 -20.96 30.71 -36.21
C PRO A 62 -20.96 30.26 -37.68
N THR A 63 -21.35 31.16 -38.57
CA THR A 63 -21.29 31.00 -40.03
C THR A 63 -19.85 31.18 -40.52
N ALA A 64 -19.30 30.17 -41.19
CA ALA A 64 -17.98 30.25 -41.83
C ALA A 64 -18.08 30.77 -43.27
N THR A 65 -17.45 31.92 -43.53
CA THR A 65 -17.31 32.50 -44.87
C THR A 65 -16.04 31.97 -45.55
N ARG A 66 -16.18 31.38 -46.75
CA ARG A 66 -15.09 30.79 -47.55
C ARG A 66 -14.40 31.85 -48.44
N PRO A 67 -13.07 32.02 -48.40
CA PRO A 67 -12.36 32.81 -49.41
C PRO A 67 -12.04 32.00 -50.69
N PRO A 68 -11.75 32.65 -51.84
CA PRO A 68 -11.52 31.97 -53.12
C PRO A 68 -10.12 31.33 -53.18
N GLY A 69 -10.02 30.20 -53.88
CA GLY A 69 -8.78 29.42 -54.01
C GLY A 69 -7.77 30.03 -55.00
N THR A 70 -6.49 29.83 -54.71
CA THR A 70 -5.35 30.20 -55.56
C THR A 70 -4.57 28.93 -55.93
N ALA A 71 -4.14 28.82 -57.20
CA ALA A 71 -3.48 27.65 -57.77
C ALA A 71 -2.08 27.39 -57.17
N THR A 72 -1.80 26.11 -56.92
CA THR A 72 -0.57 25.54 -56.36
C THR A 72 0.51 25.36 -57.44
N PRO A 73 1.80 25.66 -57.19
CA PRO A 73 2.90 25.21 -58.04
C PRO A 73 3.39 23.80 -57.66
N THR A 74 3.67 23.00 -58.69
CA THR A 74 4.15 21.62 -58.66
C THR A 74 5.52 21.46 -57.97
N PRO A 75 5.72 20.49 -57.06
CA PRO A 75 7.03 20.21 -56.47
C PRO A 75 7.87 19.27 -57.36
N THR A 76 9.11 19.69 -57.61
CA THR A 76 10.19 18.90 -58.26
C THR A 76 10.73 17.87 -57.27
N ALA A 77 10.85 16.60 -57.70
CA ALA A 77 11.40 15.51 -56.89
C ALA A 77 12.93 15.56 -56.85
N THR A 78 13.51 15.65 -55.65
CA THR A 78 14.96 15.53 -55.41
C THR A 78 15.25 14.17 -54.79
N PHE A 79 16.13 13.40 -55.42
CA PHE A 79 16.54 12.06 -54.96
C PHE A 79 17.64 12.19 -53.89
N VAL A 80 17.38 11.72 -52.67
CA VAL A 80 18.39 11.60 -51.59
C VAL A 80 18.63 10.13 -51.29
N LEU A 81 19.90 9.71 -51.27
CA LEU A 81 20.31 8.34 -51.01
C LEU A 81 20.59 8.17 -49.50
N SER A 82 19.71 7.47 -48.78
CA SER A 82 19.89 7.16 -47.36
C SER A 82 20.78 5.93 -47.16
N THR A 83 21.94 6.12 -46.54
CA THR A 83 22.79 5.03 -46.04
C THR A 83 22.26 4.54 -44.69
N PHE A 84 21.77 3.30 -44.64
CA PHE A 84 21.32 2.61 -43.43
C PHE A 84 22.51 1.95 -42.71
N THR A 85 22.96 2.53 -41.60
CA THR A 85 23.81 1.86 -40.62
C THR A 85 22.94 1.34 -39.47
N PRO A 86 22.82 0.02 -39.25
CA PRO A 86 22.06 -0.50 -38.11
C PRO A 86 22.88 -0.35 -36.82
N THR A 87 22.43 0.54 -35.93
CA THR A 87 22.93 0.65 -34.55
C THR A 87 22.09 -0.26 -33.65
N PHE A 88 22.67 -1.34 -33.14
CA PHE A 88 22.02 -2.21 -32.15
C PHE A 88 22.09 -1.56 -30.77
N THR A 89 20.99 -0.95 -30.33
CA THR A 89 20.81 -0.49 -28.95
C THR A 89 20.28 -1.64 -28.10
N PRO A 90 20.96 -2.09 -27.02
CA PRO A 90 20.45 -3.15 -26.16
C PRO A 90 19.21 -2.66 -25.40
N THR A 91 18.06 -3.29 -25.66
CA THR A 91 16.82 -3.10 -24.91
C THR A 91 16.97 -3.75 -23.54
N ALA A 92 16.90 -2.96 -22.46
CA ALA A 92 16.87 -3.49 -21.10
C ALA A 92 15.65 -4.40 -20.91
N PRO A 93 15.80 -5.55 -20.22
CA PRO A 93 14.68 -6.45 -19.94
C PRO A 93 13.60 -5.74 -19.11
N PRO A 94 12.31 -6.06 -19.30
CA PRO A 94 11.23 -5.45 -18.53
C PRO A 94 11.41 -5.75 -17.04
N VAL A 95 11.48 -4.69 -16.23
CA VAL A 95 11.43 -4.80 -14.77
C VAL A 95 10.09 -5.43 -14.38
N PRO A 96 10.05 -6.46 -13.52
CA PRO A 96 8.79 -7.07 -13.11
C PRO A 96 7.91 -6.03 -12.42
N THR A 97 6.76 -5.73 -13.03
CA THR A 97 5.70 -4.94 -12.42
C THR A 97 5.20 -5.65 -11.17
N ALA A 98 5.15 -4.95 -10.04
CA ALA A 98 4.59 -5.47 -8.80
C ALA A 98 3.18 -6.01 -9.06
N THR A 99 3.00 -7.31 -8.87
CA THR A 99 1.69 -7.96 -9.01
C THR A 99 0.89 -7.61 -7.77
N THR A 100 -0.16 -6.80 -7.93
CA THR A 100 -1.13 -6.55 -6.86
C THR A 100 -1.92 -7.83 -6.62
N ILE A 101 -1.44 -8.66 -5.69
CA ILE A 101 -2.21 -9.81 -5.18
C ILE A 101 -3.32 -9.25 -4.28
N SER A 102 -4.45 -8.88 -4.88
CA SER A 102 -5.69 -8.63 -4.13
C SER A 102 -6.32 -9.99 -3.81
N SER A 103 -6.01 -10.52 -2.64
CA SER A 103 -6.66 -11.70 -2.09
C SER A 103 -7.98 -11.30 -1.43
N GLY A 104 -9.09 -11.78 -2.00
CA GLY A 104 -10.37 -11.95 -1.31
C GLY A 104 -11.29 -10.73 -1.26
N SER A 105 -12.58 -10.99 -1.49
CA SER A 105 -13.73 -10.08 -1.30
C SER A 105 -13.96 -9.72 0.18
N GLY A 106 -12.95 -9.14 0.82
CA GLY A 106 -13.00 -8.60 2.17
C GLY A 106 -12.39 -7.20 2.20
N THR A 107 -12.91 -6.33 3.05
CA THR A 107 -12.37 -4.98 3.24
C THR A 107 -10.96 -5.09 3.86
N VAL A 108 -9.91 -4.84 3.07
CA VAL A 108 -8.54 -4.89 3.57
C VAL A 108 -8.26 -3.65 4.41
N VAL A 109 -8.16 -3.84 5.73
CA VAL A 109 -7.99 -2.77 6.72
C VAL A 109 -6.63 -2.08 6.57
N TYR A 110 -5.56 -2.87 6.45
CA TYR A 110 -4.19 -2.39 6.22
C TYR A 110 -3.68 -2.93 4.90
N SER A 111 -3.54 -2.04 3.92
CA SER A 111 -2.98 -2.34 2.60
C SER A 111 -2.13 -1.17 2.13
N CYS A 112 -1.13 -1.47 1.32
CA CYS A 112 -0.22 -0.47 0.79
C CYS A 112 0.04 -0.70 -0.70
N ASP A 113 0.48 0.35 -1.39
CA ASP A 113 1.21 0.25 -2.65
C ASP A 113 2.52 1.04 -2.56
N ILE A 114 3.62 0.46 -3.05
CA ILE A 114 4.91 1.15 -3.10
C ILE A 114 4.89 2.11 -4.29
N VAL A 115 4.98 3.40 -4.01
CA VAL A 115 4.99 4.47 -5.04
C VAL A 115 6.39 4.61 -5.62
N SER A 116 7.40 4.64 -4.75
CA SER A 116 8.80 4.72 -5.16
C SER A 116 9.72 4.29 -4.02
N ALA A 117 10.94 3.87 -4.37
CA ALA A 117 12.00 3.58 -3.41
C ALA A 117 13.33 4.07 -3.98
N SER A 118 14.13 4.74 -3.17
CA SER A 118 15.44 5.29 -3.53
C SER A 118 16.45 5.04 -2.39
N PRO A 119 17.60 4.40 -2.64
CA PRO A 119 18.05 3.87 -3.92
C PRO A 119 17.16 2.75 -4.49
N GLU A 120 17.20 2.59 -5.80
CA GLU A 120 16.52 1.51 -6.52
C GLU A 120 17.29 0.18 -6.40
N ASN A 121 16.63 -0.91 -6.79
CA ASN A 121 17.25 -2.22 -6.84
C ASN A 121 18.45 -2.25 -7.79
N GLY A 122 19.56 -2.81 -7.32
CA GLY A 122 20.82 -2.84 -8.04
C GLY A 122 21.77 -1.70 -7.68
N TYR A 123 21.45 -0.91 -6.65
CA TYR A 123 22.33 0.14 -6.13
C TYR A 123 23.75 -0.38 -5.86
N GLN A 124 24.75 0.30 -6.42
CA GLN A 124 26.16 0.00 -6.19
C GLN A 124 26.66 0.83 -5.01
N ALA A 125 27.15 0.15 -3.99
CA ALA A 125 27.64 0.78 -2.77
C ALA A 125 29.08 0.35 -2.50
N LYS A 126 29.82 1.21 -1.81
CA LYS A 126 31.14 0.88 -1.25
C LYS A 126 30.97 0.09 0.06
N PRO A 127 32.01 -0.63 0.51
CA PRO A 127 31.99 -1.29 1.82
C PRO A 127 31.93 -0.25 2.95
N ASN A 128 31.13 -0.52 4.00
CA ASN A 128 30.91 0.38 5.15
C ASN A 128 30.37 1.78 4.79
N GLU A 129 29.70 1.88 3.65
CA GLU A 129 29.03 3.11 3.23
C GLU A 129 27.72 3.28 4.01
N GLU A 130 27.52 4.49 4.56
CA GLU A 130 26.24 4.88 5.14
C GLU A 130 25.38 5.58 4.07
N PHE A 131 24.13 5.14 3.92
CA PHE A 131 23.17 5.80 3.04
C PHE A 131 21.76 5.75 3.64
N PHE A 132 20.87 6.59 3.11
CA PHE A 132 19.45 6.54 3.46
C PHE A 132 18.70 5.79 2.37
N TRP A 133 17.97 4.76 2.76
CA TRP A 133 16.96 4.15 1.91
C TRP A 133 15.60 4.76 2.24
N VAL A 134 15.07 5.51 1.29
CA VAL A 134 13.82 6.25 1.41
C VAL A 134 12.80 5.63 0.47
N TRP A 135 11.66 5.22 1.00
CA TRP A 135 10.57 4.74 0.16
C TRP A 135 9.25 5.40 0.53
N ARG A 136 8.45 5.64 -0.51
CA ARG A 136 7.16 6.29 -0.44
C ARG A 136 6.09 5.24 -0.67
N VAL A 137 5.15 5.16 0.26
CA VAL A 137 4.11 4.14 0.28
C VAL A 137 2.75 4.80 0.32
N LYS A 138 1.88 4.44 -0.61
CA LYS A 138 0.48 4.86 -0.60
C LYS A 138 -0.33 3.93 0.30
N ASN A 139 -1.11 4.49 1.21
CA ASN A 139 -2.10 3.73 1.98
C ASN A 139 -3.27 3.38 1.06
N THR A 140 -3.46 2.09 0.79
CA THR A 140 -4.57 1.57 -0.01
C THR A 140 -5.59 0.80 0.83
N GLY A 141 -5.37 0.74 2.16
CA GLY A 141 -6.33 0.19 3.11
C GLY A 141 -7.43 1.18 3.47
N THR A 142 -8.42 0.70 4.22
CA THR A 142 -9.51 1.56 4.71
C THR A 142 -9.16 2.32 5.99
N SER A 143 -8.15 1.87 6.74
CA SER A 143 -7.75 2.52 7.98
C SER A 143 -6.69 3.59 7.77
N THR A 144 -6.89 4.75 8.40
CA THR A 144 -5.87 5.78 8.54
C THR A 144 -4.72 5.26 9.43
N TRP A 145 -3.49 5.41 8.96
CA TRP A 145 -2.29 5.09 9.74
C TRP A 145 -1.97 6.29 10.63
N GLN A 146 -2.17 6.19 11.94
CA GLN A 146 -1.79 7.30 12.83
C GLN A 146 -0.27 7.34 13.04
N GLU A 147 0.23 8.50 13.41
CA GLU A 147 1.60 8.65 13.90
C GLU A 147 1.88 7.64 15.03
N GLY A 148 3.07 7.04 15.04
CA GLY A 148 3.44 6.08 16.10
C GLY A 148 2.91 4.66 15.91
N GLU A 149 1.87 4.48 15.08
CA GLU A 149 1.14 3.22 15.01
C GLU A 149 1.73 2.21 14.04
N VAL A 150 2.10 2.69 12.86
CA VAL A 150 2.71 1.87 11.81
C VAL A 150 4.21 2.01 11.89
N LYS A 151 4.91 0.87 11.82
CA LYS A 151 6.36 0.80 11.87
C LYS A 151 6.89 0.07 10.66
N ALA A 152 7.94 0.59 10.04
CA ALA A 152 8.75 -0.17 9.11
C ALA A 152 9.78 -0.98 9.90
N ALA A 153 9.81 -2.29 9.67
CA ALA A 153 10.71 -3.19 10.38
C ALA A 153 11.34 -4.19 9.41
N TYR A 154 12.56 -4.62 9.74
CA TYR A 154 13.24 -5.68 9.03
C TYR A 154 12.40 -6.97 9.02
N TYR A 155 12.28 -7.58 7.84
CA TYR A 155 11.50 -8.79 7.61
C TYR A 155 12.38 -9.99 7.25
N GLY A 156 13.39 -9.80 6.40
CA GLY A 156 14.27 -10.90 5.99
C GLY A 156 15.38 -10.51 5.01
N GLY A 157 16.31 -11.45 4.77
CA GLY A 157 17.51 -11.23 4.00
C GLY A 157 18.71 -10.92 4.90
N VAL A 158 19.35 -9.78 4.67
CA VAL A 158 20.41 -9.27 5.54
C VAL A 158 19.97 -7.93 6.11
N ASP A 159 20.18 -7.75 7.41
CA ASP A 159 19.89 -6.49 8.07
C ASP A 159 21.11 -5.56 7.96
N TYR A 160 20.88 -4.41 7.31
CA TYR A 160 21.86 -3.34 7.15
C TYR A 160 21.46 -2.09 7.92
N SER A 161 20.35 -2.13 8.63
CA SER A 161 19.84 -0.94 9.28
C SER A 161 20.63 -0.60 10.53
N LYS A 162 20.72 0.70 10.81
CA LYS A 162 21.22 1.19 12.09
C LYS A 162 20.16 1.05 13.20
N LYS A 163 18.89 0.92 12.82
CA LYS A 163 17.74 0.79 13.71
C LYS A 163 16.79 -0.26 13.14
N ASP A 164 16.42 -1.21 13.98
CA ASP A 164 15.57 -2.35 13.60
C ASP A 164 14.12 -1.95 13.25
N GLU A 165 13.65 -0.79 13.76
CA GLU A 165 12.32 -0.25 13.50
C GLU A 165 12.36 1.26 13.25
N ILE A 166 11.62 1.71 12.22
CA ILE A 166 11.34 3.12 11.94
C ILE A 166 9.85 3.36 12.12
N VAL A 167 9.53 4.29 13.00
CA VAL A 167 8.14 4.66 13.30
C VAL A 167 7.67 5.68 12.26
N LEU A 168 6.40 5.60 11.88
CA LEU A 168 5.78 6.61 11.02
C LEU A 168 5.63 7.93 11.78
N ASP A 169 6.24 9.00 11.26
CA ASP A 169 6.29 10.33 11.89
C ASP A 169 5.02 11.16 11.68
N ASN A 170 4.14 10.80 10.74
CA ASN A 170 2.94 11.58 10.41
C ASN A 170 1.74 10.69 10.11
N THR A 171 0.55 11.15 10.49
CA THR A 171 -0.70 10.47 10.16
C THR A 171 -0.92 10.43 8.64
N THR A 172 -1.18 9.22 8.11
CA THR A 172 -1.43 8.97 6.68
C THR A 172 -2.83 8.38 6.47
N PRO A 173 -3.79 9.21 6.03
CA PRO A 173 -5.15 8.76 5.66
C PRO A 173 -5.15 7.76 4.51
N SER A 174 -6.27 7.06 4.33
CA SER A 174 -6.49 6.22 3.15
C SER A 174 -6.34 7.04 1.86
N GLY A 175 -5.65 6.48 0.88
CA GLY A 175 -5.34 7.11 -0.40
C GLY A 175 -4.13 8.06 -0.38
N GLN A 176 -3.57 8.39 0.80
CA GLN A 176 -2.42 9.29 0.94
C GLN A 176 -1.08 8.54 0.96
N VAL A 177 0.02 9.28 0.82
CA VAL A 177 1.38 8.72 0.74
C VAL A 177 2.16 9.02 2.04
N ALA A 178 2.65 7.96 2.66
CA ALA A 178 3.65 7.99 3.73
C ALA A 178 5.06 7.90 3.16
N GLU A 179 6.05 8.45 3.86
CA GLU A 179 7.47 8.29 3.54
C GLU A 179 8.18 7.65 4.73
N PHE A 180 8.97 6.61 4.45
CA PHE A 180 9.82 5.96 5.45
C PHE A 180 11.27 6.17 5.06
N ARG A 181 12.09 6.57 6.04
CA ARG A 181 13.53 6.79 5.87
C ARG A 181 14.30 5.86 6.77
N VAL A 182 15.00 4.90 6.18
CA VAL A 182 15.85 3.96 6.91
C VAL A 182 17.31 4.32 6.69
N LYS A 183 18.06 4.50 7.78
CA LYS A 183 19.50 4.67 7.71
C LYS A 183 20.18 3.30 7.64
N MET A 184 20.91 3.06 6.56
CA MET A 184 21.55 1.79 6.23
C MET A 184 23.08 1.92 6.26
N ILE A 185 23.77 0.84 6.63
CA ILE A 185 25.23 0.70 6.62
C ILE A 185 25.58 -0.59 5.88
N THR A 186 26.32 -0.48 4.78
CA THR A 186 26.71 -1.65 3.99
C THR A 186 27.81 -2.48 4.69
N PRO A 187 27.79 -3.81 4.59
CA PRO A 187 28.81 -4.66 5.18
C PRO A 187 30.13 -4.58 4.42
N LYS A 188 31.20 -5.09 5.04
CA LYS A 188 32.51 -5.22 4.40
C LYS A 188 32.56 -6.28 3.29
N THR A 189 31.63 -7.23 3.31
CA THR A 189 31.58 -8.36 2.38
C THR A 189 31.11 -7.91 1.00
N LEU A 190 31.97 -8.04 0.00
CA LEU A 190 31.63 -7.74 -1.39
C LEU A 190 30.55 -8.70 -1.92
N GLY A 191 29.85 -8.27 -2.97
CA GLY A 191 28.89 -9.10 -3.70
C GLY A 191 27.46 -8.60 -3.64
N ARG A 192 26.52 -9.45 -4.03
CA ARG A 192 25.10 -9.14 -4.07
C ARG A 192 24.45 -9.43 -2.74
N HIS A 193 23.67 -8.45 -2.30
CA HIS A 193 23.10 -8.38 -0.97
C HIS A 193 21.66 -7.93 -1.08
N THR A 194 20.79 -8.42 -0.20
CA THR A 194 19.35 -8.18 -0.29
C THR A 194 18.77 -8.03 1.09
N THR A 195 18.01 -6.96 1.29
CA THR A 195 17.27 -6.68 2.52
C THR A 195 15.80 -6.51 2.18
N THR A 196 14.93 -7.09 3.00
CA THR A 196 13.47 -7.01 2.85
C THR A 196 12.90 -6.42 4.13
N TRP A 197 12.09 -5.39 3.96
CA TRP A 197 11.44 -4.63 5.01
C TRP A 197 9.94 -4.74 4.84
N SER A 198 9.23 -4.64 5.97
CA SER A 198 7.78 -4.75 6.00
C SER A 198 7.18 -3.67 6.88
N LEU A 199 5.96 -3.22 6.56
CA LEU A 199 5.19 -2.38 7.48
C LEU A 199 4.45 -3.26 8.49
N ARG A 200 4.43 -2.82 9.75
CA ARG A 200 3.81 -3.53 10.86
C ARG A 200 2.88 -2.62 11.63
N LYS A 201 1.73 -3.17 12.01
CA LYS A 201 0.78 -2.57 12.96
C LYS A 201 0.32 -3.65 13.93
N GLY A 202 0.83 -3.59 15.16
CA GLY A 202 0.61 -4.67 16.14
C GLY A 202 1.11 -6.01 15.61
N ILE A 203 0.22 -6.99 15.50
CA ILE A 203 0.54 -8.33 14.97
C ILE A 203 0.49 -8.40 13.43
N HIS A 204 -0.06 -7.38 12.77
CA HIS A 204 -0.26 -7.39 11.33
C HIS A 204 1.00 -6.91 10.63
N THR A 205 1.58 -7.77 9.79
CA THR A 205 2.62 -7.40 8.84
C THR A 205 1.99 -7.26 7.46
N PHE A 206 2.25 -6.15 6.79
CA PHE A 206 1.76 -5.84 5.46
C PHE A 206 2.85 -5.10 4.69
N CYS A 207 2.70 -4.94 3.38
CA CYS A 207 3.59 -4.10 2.58
C CYS A 207 5.07 -4.50 2.65
N ASN A 208 5.51 -5.46 1.84
CA ASN A 208 6.92 -5.83 1.79
C ASN A 208 7.63 -5.02 0.70
N VAL A 209 8.76 -4.41 1.07
CA VAL A 209 9.66 -3.69 0.17
C VAL A 209 11.04 -4.32 0.24
N GLN A 210 11.69 -4.50 -0.90
CA GLN A 210 12.99 -5.13 -0.99
C GLN A 210 13.98 -4.16 -1.63
N LEU A 211 15.20 -4.15 -1.09
CA LEU A 211 16.35 -3.48 -1.67
C LEU A 211 17.44 -4.51 -1.96
N GLN A 212 17.85 -4.56 -3.22
CA GLN A 212 19.04 -5.28 -3.64
C GLN A 212 20.20 -4.31 -3.84
N ILE A 213 21.33 -4.57 -3.20
CA ILE A 213 22.56 -3.78 -3.32
C ILE A 213 23.72 -4.65 -3.82
N TYR A 214 24.64 -4.04 -4.55
CA TYR A 214 25.89 -4.64 -5.00
C TYR A 214 27.05 -3.91 -4.35
N ILE A 215 27.80 -4.63 -3.51
CA ILE A 215 28.95 -4.06 -2.82
C ILE A 215 30.19 -4.33 -3.66
N VAL A 216 30.74 -3.25 -4.21
CA VAL A 216 31.89 -3.24 -5.11
C VAL A 216 33.06 -2.50 -4.47
N LYS A 217 34.28 -2.76 -4.95
CA LYS A 217 35.50 -2.12 -4.42
C LYS A 217 35.63 -0.68 -4.89
#